data_AF-R0P070-F1
#
_entry.id   AF-R0P070-F1
#
_cell.length_a   1.000
_cell.length_b   1.000
_cell.length_c   1.000
_cell.angle_alpha   90.00
_cell.angle_beta   90.00
_cell.angle_gamma   90.00
#
_symmetry.space_group_name_H-M   'P 1'
#
loop_
_entity.id
_entity.type
_entity.pdbx_description
1 polymer ?
#
loop_
_entity_poly.entity_id
_entity_poly.type
_entity_poly.pdbx_seq_one_letter_code
_entity_poly.pdbx_strand_id
1 'polypeptide(L)'
;AVLNKNFRQAVNFALDRTAYSAQSNGEEAASKTLRNTLVPPTFVQVGDKTFGEVVASKLVNYGTEWSDINLADAQDAYFNKEKAQAKFAEAKKELASQGVTFPIHLDVAVDQTSKNAVTGMNSVKQTLESVLGADNIVIDVQQLSTDDFNNVAFLAPTPADRDYDLNFDGWVGDYQDPSTYLNPFNAEDGFYLKIFGLDAQEDKAKIASLGLDTYTKMLKDADSENKDVAKRYEKYAEAQAWMIDNSLIMSAMSSGGTASVTKVTPFTRGYSLVGIKGDGNNYKYMKLQKDTVTTKQYEEAKAKWEQESKKAIEKAQKEAENHVK
;
A
#
# COMPACT_ATOMS: atom_id res chain seq x y z
N ALA A 1 16.85 0.85 -14.57
CA ALA A 1 17.19 0.39 -13.21
C ALA A 1 16.02 -0.29 -12.50
N VAL A 2 14.80 0.23 -12.63
CA VAL A 2 13.58 -0.22 -11.93
C VAL A 2 13.21 -1.70 -12.11
N LEU A 3 13.70 -2.39 -13.15
CA LEU A 3 13.51 -3.84 -13.32
C LEU A 3 14.36 -4.67 -12.35
N ASN A 4 15.42 -4.11 -11.76
CA ASN A 4 16.28 -4.78 -10.80
C ASN A 4 15.62 -4.83 -9.41
N LYS A 5 15.42 -6.03 -8.86
CA LYS A 5 14.76 -6.22 -7.55
C LYS A 5 15.53 -5.57 -6.40
N ASN A 6 16.86 -5.71 -6.37
CA ASN A 6 17.69 -5.10 -5.32
C ASN A 6 17.59 -3.56 -5.35
N PHE A 7 17.50 -2.96 -6.53
CA PHE A 7 17.27 -1.52 -6.69
C PHE A 7 15.92 -1.11 -6.09
N ARG A 8 14.85 -1.85 -6.41
CA ARG A 8 13.50 -1.56 -5.85
C ARG A 8 13.46 -1.72 -4.33
N GLN A 9 14.06 -2.78 -3.79
CA GLN A 9 14.17 -2.97 -2.34
C GLN A 9 14.98 -1.86 -1.68
N ALA A 10 16.07 -1.40 -2.31
CA ALA A 10 16.85 -0.28 -1.80
C ALA A 10 16.01 1.01 -1.70
N VAL A 11 15.22 1.32 -2.74
CA VAL A 11 14.29 2.47 -2.71
C VAL A 11 13.23 2.28 -1.62
N ASN A 12 12.67 1.08 -1.48
CA ASN A 12 11.65 0.79 -0.48
C ASN A 12 12.15 0.98 0.98
N PHE A 13 13.37 0.51 1.27
CA PHE A 13 14.02 0.70 2.57
C PHE A 13 14.54 2.13 2.78
N ALA A 14 14.79 2.90 1.71
CA ALA A 14 15.23 4.29 1.80
C ALA A 14 14.06 5.28 1.97
N LEU A 15 12.84 4.88 1.63
CA LEU A 15 11.65 5.71 1.78
C LEU A 15 11.28 5.89 3.25
N ASP A 16 11.42 7.11 3.76
CA ASP A 16 10.92 7.50 5.09
C ASP A 16 9.44 7.88 4.98
N ARG A 17 8.57 6.92 5.30
CA ARG A 17 7.11 7.13 5.20
C ARG A 17 6.60 8.07 6.27
N THR A 18 7.29 8.13 7.41
CA THR A 18 6.95 9.05 8.49
C THR A 18 7.19 10.49 8.04
N ALA A 19 8.36 10.77 7.47
CA ALA A 19 8.68 12.10 6.93
C ALA A 19 7.73 12.50 5.80
N TYR A 20 7.39 11.56 4.91
CA TYR A 20 6.40 11.78 3.85
C TYR A 20 5.00 12.11 4.44
N SER A 21 4.52 11.30 5.38
CA SER A 21 3.22 11.52 6.02
C SER A 21 3.14 12.83 6.82
N ALA A 22 4.24 13.23 7.44
CA ALA A 22 4.33 14.48 8.20
C ALA A 22 4.01 15.72 7.34
N GLN A 23 4.23 15.67 6.01
CA GLN A 23 3.96 16.77 5.11
C GLN A 23 2.46 17.14 5.05
N SER A 24 1.56 16.18 5.28
CA SER A 24 0.11 16.41 5.29
C SER A 24 -0.50 16.37 6.69
N ASN A 25 0.14 15.66 7.64
CA ASN A 25 -0.44 15.37 8.95
C ASN A 25 0.28 16.07 10.12
N GLY A 26 1.45 16.68 9.88
CA GLY A 26 2.35 17.13 10.94
C GLY A 26 3.07 15.97 11.62
N GLU A 27 4.19 16.27 12.28
CA GLU A 27 5.07 15.26 12.90
C GLU A 27 4.36 14.42 13.97
N GLU A 28 3.53 15.05 14.81
CA GLU A 28 2.84 14.38 15.91
C GLU A 28 1.85 13.29 15.43
N ALA A 29 1.26 13.47 14.26
CA ALA A 29 0.27 12.56 13.69
C ALA A 29 0.79 11.76 12.49
N ALA A 30 2.02 11.99 12.04
CA ALA A 30 2.60 11.36 10.85
C ALA A 30 2.51 9.84 10.89
N SER A 31 2.81 9.24 12.05
CA SER A 31 2.74 7.79 12.23
C SER A 31 1.33 7.24 12.06
N LYS A 32 0.27 8.00 12.39
CA LYS A 32 -1.11 7.48 12.52
C LYS A 32 -1.75 7.04 11.20
N THR A 33 -1.24 7.52 10.08
CA THR A 33 -1.76 7.19 8.75
C THR A 33 -0.98 6.05 8.08
N LEU A 34 0.18 5.67 8.63
CA LEU A 34 1.11 4.75 7.99
C LEU A 34 0.51 3.37 7.82
N ARG A 35 0.71 2.82 6.62
CA ARG A 35 0.30 1.47 6.25
C ARG A 35 1.43 0.75 5.55
N ASN A 36 1.66 -0.48 5.98
CA ASN A 36 2.78 -1.28 5.49
C ASN A 36 2.37 -2.28 4.40
N THR A 37 1.09 -2.60 4.27
CA THR A 37 0.61 -3.61 3.32
C THR A 37 -0.52 -3.07 2.46
N LEU A 38 -0.66 -3.59 1.24
CA LEU A 38 -1.72 -3.17 0.32
C LEU A 38 -3.10 -3.57 0.83
N VAL A 39 -3.26 -4.86 1.17
CA VAL A 39 -4.39 -5.36 1.97
C VAL A 39 -4.19 -4.87 3.41
N PRO A 40 -5.15 -4.16 4.03
CA PRO A 40 -4.98 -3.72 5.42
C PRO A 40 -4.66 -4.90 6.36
N PRO A 41 -3.75 -4.74 7.33
CA PRO A 41 -3.26 -5.87 8.13
C PRO A 41 -4.37 -6.54 8.94
N THR A 42 -5.40 -5.80 9.32
CA THR A 42 -6.57 -6.29 10.07
C THR A 42 -7.80 -6.53 9.18
N PHE A 43 -7.63 -6.55 7.85
CA PHE A 43 -8.75 -6.66 6.90
C PHE A 43 -9.52 -7.97 7.04
N VAL A 44 -8.81 -9.09 7.24
CA VAL A 44 -9.39 -10.41 7.50
C VAL A 44 -8.57 -11.12 8.59
N GLN A 45 -9.11 -12.23 9.11
CA GLN A 45 -8.46 -13.07 10.12
C GLN A 45 -8.20 -14.45 9.56
N VAL A 46 -7.10 -15.07 9.99
CA VAL A 46 -6.77 -16.48 9.74
C VAL A 46 -6.63 -17.15 11.10
N GLY A 47 -7.68 -17.84 11.53
CA GLY A 47 -7.76 -18.34 12.90
C GLY A 47 -7.75 -17.17 13.90
N ASP A 48 -6.75 -17.17 14.78
CA ASP A 48 -6.52 -16.15 15.81
C ASP A 48 -5.56 -15.02 15.39
N LYS A 49 -5.06 -15.07 14.15
CA LYS A 49 -4.09 -14.12 13.61
C LYS A 49 -4.71 -13.16 12.62
N THR A 50 -4.24 -11.92 12.66
CA THR A 50 -4.51 -10.92 11.64
C THR A 50 -3.84 -11.31 10.31
N PHE A 51 -4.41 -10.85 9.19
CA PHE A 51 -3.81 -11.05 7.87
C PHE A 51 -2.35 -10.56 7.82
N GLY A 52 -2.05 -9.41 8.43
CA GLY A 52 -0.69 -8.84 8.49
C GLY A 52 0.31 -9.75 9.21
N GLU A 53 -0.08 -10.41 10.31
CA GLU A 53 0.77 -11.37 11.01
C GLU A 53 1.05 -12.62 10.16
N VAL A 54 0.05 -13.12 9.43
CA VAL A 54 0.25 -14.23 8.50
C VAL A 54 1.20 -13.82 7.38
N VAL A 55 1.02 -12.63 6.79
CA VAL A 55 1.92 -12.10 5.74
C VAL A 55 3.36 -12.01 6.25
N ALA A 56 3.58 -11.45 7.45
CA ALA A 56 4.91 -11.37 8.05
C ALA A 56 5.55 -12.76 8.21
N SER A 57 4.76 -13.76 8.64
CA SER A 57 5.24 -15.15 8.78
C SER A 57 5.61 -15.83 7.45
N LYS A 58 5.07 -15.36 6.32
CA LYS A 58 5.45 -15.83 4.99
C LYS A 58 6.65 -15.06 4.44
N LEU A 59 6.73 -13.76 4.73
CA LEU A 59 7.74 -12.84 4.20
C LEU A 59 9.16 -13.21 4.64
N VAL A 60 9.33 -13.74 5.86
CA VAL A 60 10.64 -14.22 6.36
C VAL A 60 11.29 -15.29 5.49
N ASN A 61 10.52 -15.99 4.63
CA ASN A 61 11.06 -17.00 3.73
C ASN A 61 11.79 -16.40 2.50
N TYR A 62 11.69 -15.09 2.26
CA TYR A 62 12.34 -14.43 1.15
C TYR A 62 13.75 -13.92 1.47
N GLY A 63 14.13 -13.84 2.74
CA GLY A 63 15.44 -13.36 3.15
C GLY A 63 15.48 -12.85 4.59
N THR A 64 16.68 -12.77 5.15
CA THR A 64 16.91 -12.33 6.53
C THR A 64 16.66 -10.84 6.72
N GLU A 65 16.64 -10.05 5.64
CA GLU A 65 16.22 -8.65 5.67
C GLU A 65 14.77 -8.46 6.15
N TRP A 66 13.95 -9.52 6.08
CA TRP A 66 12.55 -9.52 6.51
C TRP A 66 12.33 -10.08 7.91
N SER A 67 13.39 -10.54 8.60
CA SER A 67 13.29 -11.04 9.96
C SER A 67 12.70 -9.99 10.90
N ASP A 68 11.81 -10.45 11.78
CA ASP A 68 11.13 -9.66 12.83
C ASP A 68 10.35 -8.44 12.31
N ILE A 69 9.99 -8.42 11.01
CA ILE A 69 9.21 -7.33 10.45
C ILE A 69 7.82 -7.27 11.07
N ASN A 70 7.46 -6.10 11.59
CA ASN A 70 6.12 -5.81 12.06
C ASN A 70 5.36 -5.12 10.94
N LEU A 71 4.25 -5.70 10.48
CA LEU A 71 3.41 -5.13 9.41
C LEU A 71 2.16 -4.41 9.93
N ALA A 72 2.04 -4.20 11.24
CA ALA A 72 0.96 -3.43 11.81
C ALA A 72 0.93 -2.00 11.24
N ASP A 73 -0.27 -1.45 11.08
CA ASP A 73 -0.48 -0.04 10.74
C ASP A 73 0.07 0.86 11.87
N ALA A 74 0.19 2.15 11.56
CA ALA A 74 0.62 3.21 12.46
C ALA A 74 2.11 3.23 12.85
N GLN A 75 2.97 2.60 12.05
CA GLN A 75 4.43 2.62 12.16
C GLN A 75 5.07 2.33 10.81
N ASP A 76 6.33 2.72 10.63
CA ASP A 76 7.09 2.42 9.41
C ASP A 76 7.85 1.09 9.57
N ALA A 77 7.40 0.05 8.86
CA ALA A 77 8.01 -1.27 8.93
C ALA A 77 9.32 -1.40 8.15
N TYR A 78 9.60 -0.46 7.25
CA TYR A 78 10.57 -0.65 6.18
C TYR A 78 11.77 0.29 6.30
N PHE A 79 11.56 1.55 6.68
CA PHE A 79 12.62 2.54 6.62
C PHE A 79 13.86 2.10 7.43
N ASN A 80 14.95 1.83 6.71
CA ASN A 80 16.20 1.35 7.27
C ASN A 80 17.35 1.69 6.33
N LYS A 81 18.16 2.68 6.72
CA LYS A 81 19.27 3.20 5.90
C LYS A 81 20.31 2.13 5.58
N GLU A 82 20.64 1.27 6.54
CA GLU A 82 21.66 0.24 6.37
C GLU A 82 21.19 -0.83 5.36
N LYS A 83 19.96 -1.33 5.50
CA LYS A 83 19.36 -2.26 4.54
C LYS A 83 19.24 -1.64 3.14
N ALA A 84 18.83 -0.37 3.06
CA ALA A 84 18.72 0.36 1.81
C ALA A 84 20.08 0.44 1.08
N GLN A 85 21.13 0.85 1.79
CA GLN A 85 22.48 0.97 1.25
C GLN A 85 23.09 -0.38 0.87
N ALA A 86 22.86 -1.43 1.67
CA ALA A 86 23.31 -2.79 1.35
C ALA A 86 22.67 -3.31 0.05
N LYS A 87 21.34 -3.21 -0.07
CA LYS A 87 20.62 -3.57 -1.31
C LYS A 87 21.04 -2.73 -2.49
N PHE A 88 21.30 -1.44 -2.27
CA PHE A 88 21.78 -0.57 -3.33
C PHE A 88 23.18 -0.95 -3.82
N ALA A 89 24.08 -1.38 -2.92
CA ALA A 89 25.42 -1.82 -3.31
C ALA A 89 25.36 -3.07 -4.21
N GLU A 90 24.48 -4.03 -3.90
CA GLU A 90 24.21 -5.20 -4.74
C GLU A 90 23.64 -4.77 -6.11
N ALA A 91 22.59 -3.94 -6.09
CA ALA A 91 21.97 -3.41 -7.30
C ALA A 91 22.96 -2.65 -8.18
N LYS A 92 23.81 -1.81 -7.58
CA LYS A 92 24.81 -1.01 -8.29
C LYS A 92 25.80 -1.88 -9.04
N LYS A 93 26.25 -2.99 -8.44
CA LYS A 93 27.14 -3.96 -9.10
C LYS A 93 26.44 -4.63 -10.29
N GLU A 94 25.20 -5.07 -10.10
CA GLU A 94 24.41 -5.72 -11.15
C GLU A 94 24.12 -4.76 -12.32
N LEU A 95 23.66 -3.54 -12.01
CA LEU A 95 23.33 -2.51 -13.00
C LEU A 95 24.57 -2.03 -13.76
N ALA A 96 25.71 -1.82 -13.07
CA ALA A 96 26.96 -1.46 -13.74
C ALA A 96 27.43 -2.55 -14.72
N SER A 97 27.25 -3.83 -14.38
CA SER A 97 27.57 -4.95 -15.29
C SER A 97 26.68 -4.98 -16.55
N GLN A 98 25.53 -4.32 -16.49
CA GLN A 98 24.58 -4.15 -17.60
C GLN A 98 24.81 -2.84 -18.37
N GLY A 99 25.85 -2.06 -18.01
CA GLY A 99 26.18 -0.80 -18.67
C GLY A 99 25.36 0.41 -18.20
N VAL A 100 24.62 0.30 -17.09
CA VAL A 100 23.89 1.43 -16.52
C VAL A 100 24.86 2.48 -15.97
N THR A 101 24.60 3.74 -16.31
CA THR A 101 25.35 4.90 -15.81
C THR A 101 24.65 5.54 -14.61
N PHE A 102 25.42 6.23 -13.77
CA PHE A 102 24.95 6.89 -12.56
C PHE A 102 25.22 8.40 -12.66
N PRO A 103 24.38 9.26 -12.05
CA PRO A 103 23.20 8.89 -11.26
C PRO A 103 22.05 8.35 -12.12
N ILE A 104 21.27 7.45 -11.54
CA ILE A 104 20.02 6.99 -12.14
C ILE A 104 18.95 8.04 -11.83
N HIS A 105 18.39 8.62 -12.87
CA HIS A 105 17.26 9.53 -12.78
C HIS A 105 15.96 8.72 -12.65
N LEU A 106 15.07 9.15 -11.75
CA LEU A 106 13.74 8.59 -11.55
C LEU A 106 12.71 9.72 -11.66
N ASP A 107 11.92 9.69 -12.72
CA ASP A 107 10.89 10.69 -12.98
C ASP A 107 9.61 10.43 -12.18
N VAL A 108 9.04 11.49 -11.62
CA VAL A 108 7.77 11.44 -10.91
C VAL A 108 6.95 12.70 -11.18
N ALA A 109 5.73 12.51 -11.68
CA ALA A 109 4.80 13.61 -11.93
C ALA A 109 4.01 13.99 -10.68
N VAL A 110 3.81 15.30 -10.47
CA VAL A 110 2.93 15.84 -9.43
C VAL A 110 2.09 17.00 -9.98
N ASP A 111 0.83 17.07 -9.56
CA ASP A 111 0.00 18.26 -9.80
C ASP A 111 0.55 19.43 -8.99
N GLN A 112 1.07 20.46 -9.67
CA GLN A 112 1.70 21.62 -9.05
C GLN A 112 0.74 22.45 -8.18
N THR A 113 -0.58 22.31 -8.37
CA THR A 113 -1.59 22.99 -7.56
C THR A 113 -1.83 22.30 -6.22
N SER A 114 -1.46 21.02 -6.10
CA SER A 114 -1.56 20.24 -4.87
C SER A 114 -0.32 20.45 -4.00
N LYS A 115 -0.40 21.42 -3.09
CA LYS A 115 0.70 21.72 -2.15
C LYS A 115 1.19 20.48 -1.39
N ASN A 116 0.26 19.65 -0.92
CA ASN A 116 0.59 18.42 -0.18
C ASN A 116 1.31 17.39 -1.06
N ALA A 117 0.92 17.26 -2.33
CA ALA A 117 1.61 16.35 -3.26
C ALA A 117 3.03 16.86 -3.56
N VAL A 118 3.20 18.15 -3.80
CA VAL A 118 4.50 18.77 -4.06
C VAL A 118 5.43 18.66 -2.84
N THR A 119 4.98 19.02 -1.64
CA THR A 119 5.82 18.92 -0.43
C THR A 119 6.10 17.47 -0.06
N GLY A 120 5.09 16.59 -0.16
CA GLY A 120 5.23 15.15 0.00
C GLY A 120 6.31 14.56 -0.89
N MET A 121 6.26 14.85 -2.19
CA MET A 121 7.23 14.32 -3.15
C MET A 121 8.64 14.87 -2.93
N ASN A 122 8.77 16.15 -2.57
CA ASN A 122 10.07 16.71 -2.23
C ASN A 122 10.67 16.07 -0.96
N SER A 123 9.83 15.67 0.01
CA SER A 123 10.28 14.87 1.16
C SER A 123 10.80 13.50 0.71
N VAL A 124 10.10 12.84 -0.22
CA VAL A 124 10.54 11.55 -0.80
C VAL A 124 11.89 11.73 -1.51
N LYS A 125 12.01 12.71 -2.40
CA LYS A 125 13.27 13.09 -3.07
C LYS A 125 14.41 13.24 -2.08
N GLN A 126 14.23 14.09 -1.05
CA GLN A 126 15.24 14.35 -0.05
C GLN A 126 15.70 13.07 0.67
N THR A 127 14.76 12.20 1.05
CA THR A 127 15.08 10.96 1.77
C THR A 127 15.82 9.96 0.88
N LEU A 128 15.37 9.75 -0.36
CA LEU A 128 16.00 8.82 -1.29
C LEU A 128 17.42 9.27 -1.66
N GLU A 129 17.59 10.54 -2.05
CA GLU A 129 18.90 11.07 -2.46
C GLU A 129 19.89 11.16 -1.29
N SER A 130 19.41 11.41 -0.07
CA SER A 130 20.29 11.43 1.11
C SER A 130 20.72 10.03 1.58
N VAL A 131 19.83 9.04 1.51
CA VAL A 131 20.12 7.67 1.97
C VAL A 131 20.92 6.88 0.94
N LEU A 132 20.54 6.97 -0.33
CA LEU A 132 21.18 6.22 -1.42
C LEU A 132 22.32 7.00 -2.08
N GLY A 133 22.38 8.33 -1.89
CA GLY A 133 23.42 9.23 -2.40
C GLY A 133 23.04 9.88 -3.72
N ALA A 134 23.17 11.21 -3.82
CA ALA A 134 22.83 11.98 -5.01
C ALA A 134 23.73 11.67 -6.24
N ASP A 135 24.95 11.18 -6.01
CA ASP A 135 25.82 10.67 -7.09
C ASP A 135 25.35 9.32 -7.66
N ASN A 136 24.39 8.69 -6.99
CA ASN A 136 23.85 7.39 -7.33
C ASN A 136 22.43 7.47 -7.89
N ILE A 137 21.57 8.28 -7.29
CA ILE A 137 20.20 8.47 -7.76
C ILE A 137 19.78 9.94 -7.69
N VAL A 138 18.90 10.33 -8.60
CA VAL A 138 18.24 11.64 -8.61
C VAL A 138 16.75 11.43 -8.83
N ILE A 139 15.91 12.06 -8.02
CA ILE A 139 14.46 12.05 -8.19
C ILE A 139 14.03 13.34 -8.90
N ASP A 140 13.54 13.23 -10.12
CA ASP A 140 13.10 14.36 -10.92
C ASP A 140 11.60 14.59 -10.70
N VAL A 141 11.28 15.61 -9.89
CA VAL A 141 9.91 15.97 -9.54
C VAL A 141 9.34 16.88 -10.64
N GLN A 142 8.56 16.28 -11.53
CA GLN A 142 7.90 16.95 -12.64
C GLN A 142 6.61 17.62 -12.13
N GLN A 143 6.70 18.91 -11.80
CA GLN A 143 5.54 19.73 -11.41
C GLN A 143 4.77 20.16 -12.66
N LEU A 144 3.59 19.57 -12.85
CA LEU A 144 2.77 19.75 -14.04
C LEU A 144 1.48 20.52 -13.72
N SER A 145 0.86 21.10 -14.74
CA SER A 145 -0.53 21.58 -14.62
C SER A 145 -1.47 20.41 -14.29
N THR A 146 -2.63 20.66 -13.70
CA THR A 146 -3.62 19.60 -13.40
C THR A 146 -3.99 18.80 -14.66
N ASP A 147 -4.16 19.48 -15.80
CA ASP A 147 -4.52 18.83 -17.06
C ASP A 147 -3.36 17.96 -17.57
N ASP A 148 -2.12 18.46 -17.55
CA ASP A 148 -0.95 17.70 -17.98
C ASP A 148 -0.68 16.50 -17.06
N PHE A 149 -0.77 16.69 -15.74
CA PHE A 149 -0.66 15.61 -14.76
C PHE A 149 -1.69 14.51 -15.03
N ASN A 150 -2.95 14.88 -15.25
CA ASN A 150 -4.00 13.91 -15.57
C ASN A 150 -3.71 13.17 -16.88
N ASN A 151 -3.19 13.86 -17.90
CA ASN A 151 -2.88 13.26 -19.20
C ASN A 151 -1.73 12.25 -19.13
N VAL A 152 -0.68 12.50 -18.34
CA VAL A 152 0.45 11.57 -18.20
C VAL A 152 0.21 10.47 -17.17
N ALA A 153 -0.74 10.68 -16.24
CA ALA A 153 -1.08 9.72 -15.19
C ALA A 153 -2.44 9.05 -15.44
N PHE A 154 -3.54 9.59 -14.92
CA PHE A 154 -4.83 8.90 -14.88
C PHE A 154 -5.42 8.61 -16.27
N LEU A 155 -5.32 9.58 -17.19
CA LEU A 155 -5.92 9.56 -18.53
C LEU A 155 -4.99 8.97 -19.60
N ALA A 156 -3.73 8.65 -19.27
CA ALA A 156 -2.79 8.04 -20.22
C ALA A 156 -3.36 6.72 -20.76
N PRO A 157 -3.62 6.61 -22.09
CA PRO A 157 -4.44 5.55 -22.65
C PRO A 157 -3.67 4.24 -22.83
N THR A 158 -2.35 4.31 -23.06
CA THR A 158 -1.50 3.12 -23.21
C THR A 158 -0.37 3.11 -22.18
N PRO A 159 0.28 1.95 -21.95
CA PRO A 159 1.44 1.88 -21.07
C PRO A 159 2.61 2.76 -21.58
N ALA A 160 2.75 2.94 -22.89
CA ALA A 160 3.81 3.75 -23.50
C ALA A 160 3.60 5.27 -23.31
N ASP A 161 2.38 5.71 -23.00
CA ASP A 161 2.07 7.12 -22.72
C ASP A 161 2.38 7.51 -21.25
N ARG A 162 2.80 6.55 -20.42
CA ARG A 162 3.14 6.73 -19.01
C ARG A 162 4.65 6.83 -18.88
N ASP A 163 5.15 8.05 -18.90
CA ASP A 163 6.58 8.35 -18.81
C ASP A 163 6.95 8.78 -17.39
N TYR A 164 6.95 7.81 -16.47
CA TYR A 164 7.41 7.98 -15.09
C TYR A 164 8.11 6.71 -14.60
N ASP A 165 9.03 6.86 -13.66
CA ASP A 165 9.66 5.75 -12.95
C ASP A 165 8.97 5.48 -11.60
N LEU A 166 8.35 6.50 -11.02
CA LEU A 166 7.60 6.44 -9.78
C LEU A 166 6.20 7.05 -9.98
N ASN A 167 5.19 6.42 -9.39
CA ASN A 167 3.82 6.94 -9.38
C ASN A 167 3.19 6.73 -8.01
N PHE A 168 2.36 7.68 -7.60
CA PHE A 168 1.58 7.60 -6.38
C PHE A 168 0.13 7.31 -6.76
N ASP A 169 -0.34 6.14 -6.34
CA ASP A 169 -1.70 5.69 -6.59
C ASP A 169 -2.30 5.07 -5.32
N GLY A 170 -3.61 4.85 -5.34
CA GLY A 170 -4.36 4.29 -4.24
C GLY A 170 -5.35 3.24 -4.70
N TRP A 171 -5.69 2.34 -3.79
CA TRP A 171 -6.77 1.37 -3.99
C TRP A 171 -7.61 1.25 -2.73
N VAL A 172 -8.92 1.13 -2.91
CA VAL A 172 -9.86 0.75 -1.85
C VAL A 172 -10.52 -0.54 -2.27
N GLY A 173 -10.55 -1.52 -1.37
CA GLY A 173 -11.17 -2.81 -1.68
C GLY A 173 -12.67 -2.67 -1.90
N ASP A 174 -13.20 -3.32 -2.92
CA ASP A 174 -14.63 -3.29 -3.29
C ASP A 174 -15.47 -4.25 -2.45
N TYR A 175 -14.88 -5.36 -1.99
CA TYR A 175 -15.53 -6.40 -1.20
C TYR A 175 -14.57 -7.04 -0.18
N GLN A 176 -15.11 -7.71 0.84
CA GLN A 176 -14.34 -8.17 2.01
C GLN A 176 -13.56 -9.48 1.75
N ASP A 177 -12.62 -9.46 0.83
CA ASP A 177 -11.70 -10.57 0.54
C ASP A 177 -10.37 -10.01 0.00
N PRO A 178 -9.19 -10.52 0.40
CA PRO A 178 -7.90 -9.97 -0.03
C PRO A 178 -7.71 -9.86 -1.55
N SER A 179 -8.40 -10.70 -2.35
CA SER A 179 -8.39 -10.62 -3.82
C SER A 179 -8.74 -9.24 -4.35
N THR A 180 -9.61 -8.50 -3.66
CA THR A 180 -10.04 -7.17 -4.13
C THR A 180 -8.87 -6.18 -4.22
N TYR A 181 -7.82 -6.37 -3.41
CA TYR A 181 -6.61 -5.56 -3.45
C TYR A 181 -5.53 -6.19 -4.34
N LEU A 182 -5.42 -7.52 -4.34
CA LEU A 182 -4.29 -8.23 -4.93
C LEU A 182 -4.49 -8.58 -6.42
N ASN A 183 -5.69 -9.02 -6.81
CA ASN A 183 -5.97 -9.42 -8.19
C ASN A 183 -5.80 -8.30 -9.24
N PRO A 184 -6.03 -7.00 -8.93
CA PRO A 184 -5.73 -5.91 -9.86
C PRO A 184 -4.28 -5.85 -10.37
N PHE A 185 -3.34 -6.58 -9.77
CA PHE A 185 -1.92 -6.61 -10.13
C PHE A 185 -1.50 -7.88 -10.89
N ASN A 186 -2.44 -8.71 -11.30
CA ASN A 186 -2.14 -9.90 -12.11
C ASN A 186 -1.61 -9.52 -13.51
N ALA A 187 -0.90 -10.46 -14.15
CA ALA A 187 -0.18 -10.27 -15.40
C ALA A 187 -1.00 -10.48 -16.69
N GLU A 188 -2.26 -10.90 -16.56
CA GLU A 188 -3.10 -11.25 -17.71
C GLU A 188 -4.05 -10.10 -18.08
N ASP A 189 -4.77 -9.57 -17.08
CA ASP A 189 -5.78 -8.52 -17.26
C ASP A 189 -5.80 -7.50 -16.10
N GLY A 190 -4.78 -7.53 -15.24
CA GLY A 190 -4.70 -6.66 -14.07
C GLY A 190 -4.72 -5.18 -14.43
N PHE A 191 -5.59 -4.42 -13.76
CA PHE A 191 -5.72 -2.97 -13.94
C PHE A 191 -4.38 -2.22 -13.80
N TYR A 192 -3.48 -2.68 -12.94
CA TYR A 192 -2.21 -2.03 -12.67
C TYR A 192 -1.09 -2.36 -13.67
N LEU A 193 -1.28 -3.29 -14.62
CA LEU A 193 -0.27 -3.56 -15.64
C LEU A 193 0.06 -2.34 -16.46
N LYS A 194 -0.98 -1.64 -16.94
CA LYS A 194 -0.79 -0.39 -17.69
C LYS A 194 -0.10 0.67 -16.83
N ILE A 195 -0.38 0.71 -15.53
CA ILE A 195 0.22 1.68 -14.59
C ILE A 195 1.71 1.36 -14.38
N PHE A 196 2.12 0.10 -14.47
CA PHE A 196 3.52 -0.31 -14.51
C PHE A 196 4.21 -0.10 -15.87
N GLY A 197 3.52 0.46 -16.87
CA GLY A 197 4.10 0.60 -18.20
C GLY A 197 4.24 -0.74 -18.93
N LEU A 198 3.41 -1.74 -18.59
CA LEU A 198 3.46 -3.08 -19.17
C LEU A 198 2.20 -3.41 -19.97
N ASP A 199 2.40 -3.98 -21.15
CA ASP A 199 1.36 -4.65 -21.92
C ASP A 199 1.42 -6.17 -21.75
N ALA A 200 0.29 -6.81 -21.46
CA ALA A 200 0.21 -8.25 -21.18
C ALA A 200 0.65 -9.13 -22.37
N GLN A 201 0.50 -8.65 -23.61
CA GLN A 201 0.85 -9.39 -24.81
C GLN A 201 2.25 -9.07 -25.31
N GLU A 202 2.62 -7.80 -25.31
CA GLU A 202 3.89 -7.32 -25.88
C GLU A 202 5.06 -7.47 -24.90
N ASP A 203 4.84 -7.33 -23.58
CA ASP A 203 5.92 -7.30 -22.58
C ASP A 203 6.14 -8.61 -21.80
N LYS A 204 5.78 -9.76 -22.40
CA LYS A 204 5.89 -11.10 -21.75
C LYS A 204 7.26 -11.36 -21.12
N ALA A 205 8.35 -10.95 -21.79
CA ALA A 205 9.70 -11.14 -21.25
C ALA A 205 9.96 -10.27 -20.00
N LYS A 206 9.45 -9.03 -19.97
CA LYS A 206 9.57 -8.15 -18.80
C LYS A 206 8.71 -8.68 -17.65
N ILE A 207 7.48 -9.07 -17.93
CA ILE A 207 6.55 -9.70 -16.97
C ILE A 207 7.20 -10.91 -16.30
N ALA A 208 7.78 -11.81 -17.11
CA ALA A 208 8.51 -12.97 -16.61
C ALA A 208 9.73 -12.58 -15.76
N SER A 209 10.51 -11.58 -16.20
CA SER A 209 11.69 -11.10 -15.46
C SER A 209 11.34 -10.47 -14.11
N LEU A 210 10.15 -9.86 -14.00
CA LEU A 210 9.61 -9.30 -12.78
C LEU A 210 8.92 -10.35 -11.90
N GLY A 211 8.75 -11.57 -12.40
CA GLY A 211 8.08 -12.67 -11.72
C GLY A 211 6.55 -12.50 -11.61
N LEU A 212 5.95 -11.57 -12.34
CA LEU A 212 4.51 -11.32 -12.31
C LEU A 212 3.67 -12.52 -12.81
N ASP A 213 4.25 -13.40 -13.64
CA ASP A 213 3.64 -14.69 -14.00
C ASP A 213 3.50 -15.61 -12.78
N THR A 214 4.53 -15.62 -11.92
CA THR A 214 4.53 -16.40 -10.67
C THR A 214 3.49 -15.85 -9.72
N TYR A 215 3.46 -14.52 -9.56
CA TYR A 215 2.44 -13.84 -8.77
C TYR A 215 1.02 -14.16 -9.25
N THR A 216 0.79 -14.08 -10.56
CA THR A 216 -0.51 -14.42 -11.17
C THR A 216 -0.93 -15.87 -10.87
N LYS A 217 0.02 -16.81 -10.90
CA LYS A 217 -0.25 -18.19 -10.50
C LYS A 217 -0.62 -18.32 -9.02
N MET A 218 0.04 -17.57 -8.12
CA MET A 218 -0.30 -17.54 -6.70
C MET A 218 -1.72 -17.02 -6.49
N LEU A 219 -2.11 -15.97 -7.22
CA LEU A 219 -3.47 -15.44 -7.17
C LEU A 219 -4.50 -16.46 -7.65
N LYS A 220 -4.26 -17.13 -8.79
CA LYS A 220 -5.16 -18.17 -9.30
C LYS A 220 -5.32 -19.35 -8.35
N ASP A 221 -4.22 -19.75 -7.70
CA ASP A 221 -4.24 -20.80 -6.68
C ASP A 221 -5.09 -20.37 -5.47
N ALA A 222 -4.94 -19.14 -5.00
CA ALA A 222 -5.79 -18.56 -3.95
C ALA A 222 -7.27 -18.47 -4.39
N ASP A 223 -7.53 -17.96 -5.60
CA ASP A 223 -8.87 -17.82 -6.18
C ASP A 223 -9.59 -19.16 -6.27
N SER A 224 -8.85 -20.24 -6.57
CA SER A 224 -9.40 -21.61 -6.69
C SER A 224 -9.80 -22.24 -5.36
N GLU A 225 -9.28 -21.75 -4.23
CA GLU A 225 -9.69 -22.19 -2.89
C GLU A 225 -11.02 -21.53 -2.50
N ASN A 226 -12.10 -22.30 -2.61
CA ASN A 226 -13.47 -21.87 -2.35
C ASN A 226 -14.17 -22.69 -1.26
N LYS A 227 -13.44 -23.58 -0.56
CA LYS A 227 -14.00 -24.44 0.50
C LYS A 227 -13.52 -24.02 1.87
N ASP A 228 -12.27 -23.61 1.98
CA ASP A 228 -11.66 -23.20 3.24
C ASP A 228 -11.19 -21.74 3.15
N VAL A 229 -11.94 -20.85 3.80
CA VAL A 229 -11.67 -19.41 3.78
C VAL A 229 -10.35 -19.06 4.47
N ALA A 230 -9.97 -19.79 5.53
CA ALA A 230 -8.70 -19.54 6.22
C ALA A 230 -7.53 -19.91 5.30
N LYS A 231 -7.60 -21.06 4.65
CA LYS A 231 -6.60 -21.49 3.66
C LYS A 231 -6.53 -20.57 2.44
N ARG A 232 -7.68 -20.05 1.97
CA ARG A 232 -7.72 -19.02 0.93
C ARG A 232 -6.96 -17.77 1.36
N TYR A 233 -7.19 -17.29 2.57
CA TYR A 233 -6.49 -16.12 3.10
C TYR A 233 -5.00 -16.38 3.35
N GLU A 234 -4.60 -17.59 3.75
CA GLU A 234 -3.18 -17.95 3.81
C GLU A 234 -2.49 -17.86 2.44
N LYS A 235 -3.15 -18.34 1.37
CA LYS A 235 -2.63 -18.23 -0.01
C LYS A 235 -2.52 -16.77 -0.47
N TYR A 236 -3.49 -15.91 -0.15
CA TYR A 236 -3.35 -14.48 -0.42
C TYR A 236 -2.27 -13.81 0.44
N ALA A 237 -2.06 -14.26 1.66
CA ALA A 237 -0.97 -13.75 2.50
C ALA A 237 0.40 -14.09 1.89
N GLU A 238 0.54 -15.27 1.27
CA GLU A 238 1.72 -15.62 0.48
C GLU A 238 1.88 -14.70 -0.73
N ALA A 239 0.80 -14.42 -1.47
CA ALA A 239 0.84 -13.50 -2.60
C ALA A 239 1.23 -12.08 -2.17
N GLN A 240 0.70 -11.57 -1.06
CA GLN A 240 1.10 -10.26 -0.54
C GLN A 240 2.56 -10.24 -0.03
N ALA A 241 3.04 -11.33 0.58
CA ALA A 241 4.45 -11.44 0.97
C ALA A 241 5.37 -11.37 -0.26
N TRP A 242 5.02 -12.07 -1.34
CA TRP A 242 5.73 -11.97 -2.63
C TRP A 242 5.78 -10.53 -3.15
N MET A 243 4.66 -9.81 -3.05
CA MET A 243 4.54 -8.42 -3.52
C MET A 243 5.43 -7.47 -2.73
N ILE A 244 5.47 -7.60 -1.41
CA ILE A 244 6.35 -6.81 -0.52
C ILE A 244 7.81 -7.07 -0.88
N ASP A 245 8.19 -8.34 -0.97
CA ASP A 245 9.56 -8.74 -1.30
C ASP A 245 10.00 -8.22 -2.67
N ASN A 246 9.11 -8.22 -3.66
CA ASN A 246 9.41 -7.69 -5.00
C ASN A 246 9.51 -6.17 -5.06
N SER A 247 8.91 -5.45 -4.10
CA SER A 247 8.96 -3.99 -4.00
C SER A 247 8.56 -3.25 -5.29
N LEU A 248 7.68 -3.86 -6.10
CA LEU A 248 7.03 -3.20 -7.24
C LEU A 248 6.02 -2.15 -6.78
N ILE A 249 5.48 -2.35 -5.57
CA ILE A 249 4.57 -1.44 -4.89
C ILE A 249 5.13 -1.21 -3.51
N MET A 250 5.14 0.05 -3.09
CA MET A 250 5.63 0.47 -1.78
C MET A 250 4.47 1.11 -1.05
N SER A 251 3.82 0.35 -0.15
CA SER A 251 2.74 0.88 0.68
C SER A 251 3.29 1.97 1.58
N ALA A 252 2.59 3.11 1.69
CA ALA A 252 3.05 4.26 2.47
C ALA A 252 2.02 4.72 3.51
N MET A 253 0.77 4.93 3.09
CA MET A 253 -0.27 5.55 3.93
C MET A 253 -1.65 4.96 3.65
N SER A 254 -2.58 5.28 4.53
CA SER A 254 -4.02 5.04 4.38
C SER A 254 -4.81 6.33 4.58
N SER A 255 -6.02 6.41 4.01
CA SER A 255 -6.88 7.59 4.09
C SER A 255 -7.52 7.84 5.46
N GLY A 256 -7.07 7.14 6.51
CA GLY A 256 -7.53 7.28 7.90
C GLY A 256 -6.41 7.75 8.83
N GLY A 257 -6.74 8.07 10.08
CA GLY A 257 -5.76 8.46 11.10
C GLY A 257 -5.34 9.94 11.06
N THR A 258 -5.93 10.74 10.18
CA THR A 258 -5.69 12.19 10.09
C THR A 258 -6.50 12.96 11.15
N ALA A 259 -6.00 14.14 11.53
CA ALA A 259 -6.74 15.03 12.42
C ALA A 259 -8.05 15.48 11.77
N SER A 260 -9.14 15.54 12.55
CA SER A 260 -10.44 15.97 12.05
C SER A 260 -11.21 16.81 13.06
N VAL A 261 -12.05 17.71 12.54
CA VAL A 261 -13.02 18.50 13.32
C VAL A 261 -14.41 18.12 12.82
N THR A 262 -15.29 17.66 13.72
CA THR A 262 -16.61 17.15 13.32
C THR A 262 -17.71 17.45 14.33
N LYS A 263 -18.93 17.60 13.83
CA LYS A 263 -20.18 17.59 14.60
C LYS A 263 -20.97 16.31 14.43
N VAL A 264 -20.42 15.33 13.71
CA VAL A 264 -21.02 14.01 13.60
C VAL A 264 -20.85 13.28 14.91
N THR A 265 -21.94 12.80 15.50
CA THR A 265 -21.88 11.95 16.69
C THR A 265 -21.04 10.71 16.36
N PRO A 266 -19.96 10.42 17.11
CA PRO A 266 -19.03 9.33 16.78
C PRO A 266 -19.72 7.98 16.62
N PHE A 267 -19.22 7.16 15.69
CA PHE A 267 -19.70 5.79 15.41
C PHE A 267 -21.19 5.67 15.03
N THR A 268 -21.83 6.76 14.59
CA THR A 268 -23.21 6.73 14.07
C THR A 268 -23.29 6.49 12.56
N ARG A 269 -22.26 6.85 11.80
CA ARG A 269 -22.18 6.55 10.36
C ARG A 269 -22.08 5.05 10.13
N GLY A 270 -22.49 4.59 8.95
CA GLY A 270 -22.15 3.25 8.49
C GLY A 270 -20.64 3.03 8.50
N TYR A 271 -20.18 1.90 9.07
CA TYR A 271 -18.78 1.49 9.05
C TYR A 271 -18.57 0.43 7.97
N SER A 272 -17.52 0.58 7.17
CA SER A 272 -17.08 -0.43 6.23
C SER A 272 -15.60 -0.26 5.91
N LEU A 273 -14.89 -1.38 5.76
CA LEU A 273 -13.52 -1.41 5.24
C LEU A 273 -13.47 -1.51 3.71
N VAL A 274 -14.64 -1.52 3.06
CA VAL A 274 -14.78 -1.75 1.62
C VAL A 274 -15.72 -0.74 0.97
N GLY A 275 -15.40 -0.40 -0.27
CA GLY A 275 -16.08 0.57 -1.11
C GLY A 275 -16.27 1.92 -0.41
N ILE A 276 -17.31 2.62 -0.82
CA ILE A 276 -17.62 3.99 -0.35
C ILE A 276 -18.42 4.01 0.96
N LYS A 277 -18.83 2.86 1.52
CA LYS A 277 -19.76 2.86 2.67
C LYS A 277 -19.14 3.43 3.94
N GLY A 278 -17.82 3.25 4.12
CA GLY A 278 -17.07 3.80 5.24
C GLY A 278 -16.50 5.20 4.95
N ASP A 279 -16.79 5.78 3.77
CA ASP A 279 -16.19 7.04 3.35
C ASP A 279 -16.89 8.28 3.98
N GLY A 280 -16.28 9.44 3.73
CA GLY A 280 -16.81 10.74 4.16
C GLY A 280 -18.13 11.15 3.51
N ASN A 281 -18.44 10.59 2.33
CA ASN A 281 -19.55 10.97 1.45
C ASN A 281 -20.80 10.12 1.65
N ASN A 282 -20.74 9.07 2.48
CA ASN A 282 -21.90 8.29 2.87
C ASN A 282 -22.64 8.94 4.05
N TYR A 283 -23.89 9.32 3.82
CA TYR A 283 -24.73 9.97 4.84
C TYR A 283 -25.61 9.02 5.66
N LYS A 284 -25.57 7.72 5.39
CA LYS A 284 -26.44 6.75 6.05
C LYS A 284 -26.14 6.65 7.54
N TYR A 285 -27.20 6.72 8.35
CA TYR A 285 -27.19 6.68 9.82
C TYR A 285 -26.45 7.84 10.52
N MET A 286 -25.89 8.79 9.76
CA MET A 286 -25.17 9.92 10.32
C MET A 286 -26.09 10.75 11.23
N LYS A 287 -25.69 10.93 12.48
CA LYS A 287 -26.33 11.83 13.43
C LYS A 287 -25.42 13.01 13.72
N LEU A 288 -26.00 14.18 13.88
CA LEU A 288 -25.28 15.40 14.25
C LEU A 288 -25.56 15.75 15.72
N GLN A 289 -24.54 16.30 16.37
CA GLN A 289 -24.64 16.94 17.68
C GLN A 289 -24.42 18.46 17.55
N LYS A 290 -24.93 19.22 18.54
CA LYS A 290 -24.87 20.68 18.53
C LYS A 290 -23.43 21.21 18.54
N ASP A 291 -22.63 20.67 19.45
CA ASP A 291 -21.26 21.10 19.72
C ASP A 291 -20.25 20.17 19.05
N THR A 292 -19.06 20.68 18.75
CA THR A 292 -17.96 19.89 18.17
C THR A 292 -17.61 18.71 19.07
N VAL A 293 -17.32 17.56 18.47
CA VAL A 293 -16.88 16.37 19.20
C VAL A 293 -15.57 16.65 19.93
N THR A 294 -15.55 16.38 21.21
CA THR A 294 -14.33 16.42 22.04
C THR A 294 -13.61 15.07 22.01
N THR A 295 -12.30 15.05 22.30
CA THR A 295 -11.52 13.81 22.43
C THR A 295 -12.16 12.84 23.42
N LYS A 296 -12.65 13.35 24.56
CA LYS A 296 -13.34 12.54 25.57
C LYS A 296 -14.58 11.83 25.01
N GLN A 297 -15.44 12.57 24.30
CA GLN A 297 -16.63 11.99 23.66
C GLN A 297 -16.28 10.94 22.62
N TYR A 298 -15.22 11.18 21.83
CA TYR A 298 -14.76 10.21 20.84
C TYR A 298 -14.28 8.91 21.49
N GLU A 299 -13.41 9.00 22.50
CA GLU A 299 -12.86 7.83 23.18
C GLU A 299 -13.93 7.02 23.93
N GLU A 300 -14.88 7.69 24.59
CA GLU A 300 -16.02 7.02 25.24
C GLU A 300 -16.90 6.28 24.22
N ALA A 301 -17.19 6.91 23.08
CA ALA A 301 -17.98 6.30 22.03
C ALA A 301 -17.22 5.16 21.33
N LYS A 302 -15.90 5.27 21.19
CA LYS A 302 -15.03 4.25 20.59
C LYS A 302 -15.02 2.99 21.45
N ALA A 303 -14.75 3.13 22.75
CA ALA A 303 -14.74 2.00 23.67
C ALA A 303 -16.09 1.27 23.69
N LYS A 304 -17.20 2.02 23.65
CA LYS A 304 -18.54 1.45 23.53
C LYS A 304 -18.74 0.70 22.20
N TRP A 305 -18.37 1.32 21.08
CA TRP A 305 -18.50 0.72 19.75
C TRP A 305 -17.66 -0.55 19.62
N GLU A 306 -16.41 -0.56 20.10
CA GLU A 306 -15.55 -1.74 20.08
C GLU A 306 -16.14 -2.90 20.89
N GLN A 307 -16.70 -2.61 22.07
CA GLN A 307 -17.36 -3.62 22.90
C GLN A 307 -18.63 -4.19 22.22
N GLU A 308 -19.44 -3.33 21.61
CA GLU A 308 -20.65 -3.73 20.90
C GLU A 308 -20.32 -4.52 19.61
N SER A 309 -19.33 -4.07 18.84
CA SER A 309 -18.83 -4.77 17.64
C SER A 309 -18.29 -6.15 17.98
N LYS A 310 -17.48 -6.28 19.05
CA LYS A 310 -16.97 -7.59 19.49
C LYS A 310 -18.10 -8.56 19.80
N LYS A 311 -19.11 -8.12 20.58
CA LYS A 311 -20.30 -8.93 20.90
C LYS A 311 -21.09 -9.32 19.65
N ALA A 312 -21.24 -8.39 18.70
CA ALA A 312 -21.95 -8.64 17.44
C ALA A 312 -21.21 -9.67 16.57
N ILE A 313 -19.88 -9.59 16.48
CA ILE A 313 -19.04 -10.56 15.75
C ILE A 313 -19.13 -11.94 16.40
N GLU A 314 -18.95 -12.04 17.72
CA GLU A 314 -19.06 -13.32 18.45
C GLU A 314 -20.44 -13.97 18.25
N LYS A 315 -21.51 -13.15 18.22
CA LYS A 315 -22.86 -13.63 17.93
C LYS A 315 -22.98 -14.15 16.49
N ALA A 316 -22.50 -13.38 15.51
CA ALA A 316 -22.56 -13.76 14.10
C ALA A 316 -21.76 -15.05 13.81
N GLN A 317 -20.60 -15.23 14.44
CA GLN A 317 -19.80 -16.45 14.31
C GLN A 317 -20.56 -17.68 14.82
N LYS A 318 -21.15 -17.60 16.02
CA LYS A 318 -21.99 -18.69 16.57
C LYS A 318 -23.21 -18.98 15.71
N GLU A 319 -23.85 -17.97 15.15
CA GLU A 319 -24.98 -18.16 14.23
C GLU A 319 -24.51 -18.86 12.94
N ALA A 320 -23.37 -18.45 12.37
CA ALA A 320 -22.80 -19.06 11.17
C ALA A 320 -22.45 -20.55 11.37
N GLU A 321 -21.88 -20.93 12.52
CA GLU A 321 -21.59 -22.33 12.88
C GLU A 321 -22.84 -23.22 12.83
N ASN A 322 -24.01 -22.67 13.17
CA ASN A 322 -25.29 -23.41 13.11
C ASN A 322 -25.88 -23.49 11.69
N HIS A 323 -25.37 -22.71 10.74
CA HIS A 323 -25.86 -22.63 9.37
C HIS A 323 -24.99 -23.36 8.34
N VAL A 324 -23.77 -23.79 8.72
CA VAL A 324 -22.96 -24.69 7.90
C VAL A 324 -23.33 -26.13 8.24
N LYS A 325 -24.13 -26.76 7.37
CA LYS A 325 -24.43 -28.20 7.37
C LYS A 325 -23.73 -28.89 6.22
#